data_AF-A0A009ZBS5-F1
#
_entry.id   AF-A0A009ZBS5-F1
#
_cell.length_a   1.000
_cell.length_b   1.000
_cell.length_c   1.000
_cell.angle_alpha   90.00
_cell.angle_beta   90.00
_cell.angle_gamma   90.00
#
_symmetry.space_group_name_H-M   'P 1'
#
loop_
_entity.id
_entity.type
_entity.pdbx_description
1 polymer ?
#
loop_
_entity_poly.entity_id
_entity_poly.type
_entity_poly.pdbx_seq_one_letter_code
_entity_poly.pdbx_strand_id
1 'polypeptide(L)' 'MKTAYATIKGIEVMRALRKGQASSFYYGQPQGEVYLVNRVFGL' A
#
# COMPACT_ATOMS: atom_id res chain seq x y z
N MET A 1 5.78 16.35 1.24
CA MET A 1 4.51 15.99 0.55
C MET A 1 3.34 16.65 1.27
N LYS A 2 2.35 17.17 0.54
CA LYS A 2 1.10 17.68 1.14
C LYS A 2 0.43 16.55 1.91
N THR A 3 0.23 16.73 3.22
CA THR A 3 -0.34 15.75 4.17
C THR A 3 -1.58 15.02 3.65
N ALA A 4 -2.44 15.70 2.91
CA ALA A 4 -3.63 15.11 2.29
C ALA A 4 -3.30 13.93 1.34
N TYR A 5 -2.22 14.02 0.54
CA TYR A 5 -1.85 12.94 -0.38
C TYR A 5 -1.48 11.67 0.38
N ALA A 6 -0.60 11.79 1.39
CA ALA A 6 -0.18 10.66 2.20
C ALA A 6 -1.37 10.02 2.94
N THR A 7 -2.29 10.82 3.47
CA THR A 7 -3.50 10.33 4.13
C THR A 7 -4.41 9.57 3.18
N ILE A 8 -4.72 10.13 2.00
CA ILE A 8 -5.60 9.47 1.02
C ILE A 8 -4.96 8.15 0.55
N LYS A 9 -3.67 8.18 0.19
CA LYS A 9 -2.93 6.97 -0.22
C LYS A 9 -2.90 5.91 0.90
N GLY A 10 -2.75 6.31 2.16
CA GLY A 10 -2.80 5.39 3.29
C GLY A 10 -4.15 4.73 3.49
N ILE A 11 -5.24 5.48 3.33
CA ILE A 11 -6.60 4.93 3.41
C ILE A 11 -6.82 3.90 2.29
N GLU A 12 -6.38 4.19 1.06
CA GLU A 12 -6.46 3.25 -0.06
C GLU A 12 -5.69 1.96 0.21
N VAL A 13 -4.44 2.08 0.70
CA VAL A 13 -3.59 0.93 1.05
C VAL A 13 -4.24 0.11 2.16
N MET A 14 -4.63 0.72 3.27
CA MET A 14 -5.29 0.04 4.39
C MET A 14 -6.58 -0.67 3.95
N ARG A 15 -7.36 -0.07 3.05
CA ARG A 15 -8.60 -0.66 2.52
C ARG A 15 -8.32 -1.86 1.62
N ALA A 16 -7.31 -1.78 0.76
CA ALA A 16 -6.92 -2.88 -0.11
C ALA A 16 -6.42 -4.09 0.69
N LEU A 17 -5.61 -3.83 1.73
CA LEU A 17 -5.13 -4.85 2.67
C LEU A 17 -6.30 -5.51 3.40
N ARG A 18 -7.20 -4.71 4.01
CA ARG A 18 -8.37 -5.23 4.74
C ARG A 18 -9.31 -6.09 3.89
N LYS A 19 -9.39 -5.85 2.58
CA LYS A 19 -10.21 -6.63 1.65
C LYS A 19 -9.49 -7.83 1.04
N GLY A 20 -8.20 -8.04 1.33
CA GLY A 20 -7.37 -9.05 0.66
C GLY A 20 -7.13 -8.76 -0.83
N GLN A 21 -7.39 -7.53 -1.28
CA GLN A 21 -7.21 -7.11 -2.68
C GLN A 21 -5.78 -6.63 -2.97
N ALA A 22 -4.92 -6.70 -1.95
CA ALA A 22 -3.55 -6.25 -2.07
C ALA A 22 -2.67 -7.20 -2.91
N SER A 23 -3.12 -8.45 -3.13
CA SER A 23 -2.47 -9.46 -3.97
C SER A 23 -2.18 -8.99 -5.39
N SER A 24 -3.06 -8.18 -5.98
CA SER A 24 -2.89 -7.57 -7.31
C SER A 24 -1.67 -6.65 -7.41
N PHE A 25 -1.23 -6.09 -6.27
CA PHE A 25 -0.10 -5.16 -6.24
C PHE A 25 1.25 -5.86 -6.08
N TYR A 26 1.26 -7.17 -5.80
CA TYR A 26 2.49 -7.87 -5.42
C TYR A 26 3.24 -8.53 -6.57
N TYR A 27 2.71 -8.77 -7.78
CA TYR A 27 3.45 -9.34 -8.93
C TYR A 27 4.68 -10.22 -8.58
N GLY A 28 4.47 -11.31 -7.85
CA GLY A 28 5.54 -12.25 -7.47
C GLY A 28 6.55 -11.76 -6.42
N GLN A 29 6.29 -10.65 -5.74
CA GLN A 29 7.10 -10.13 -4.65
C GLN A 29 6.78 -10.88 -3.34
N PRO A 30 7.77 -11.56 -2.74
CA PRO A 30 7.56 -12.34 -1.51
C PRO A 30 7.25 -11.45 -0.29
N GLN A 31 7.53 -10.15 -0.37
CA GLN A 31 7.38 -9.19 0.73
C GLN A 31 5.95 -8.65 0.90
N GLY A 32 5.03 -8.96 -0.02
CA GLY A 32 3.59 -8.68 0.14
C GLY A 32 3.31 -7.27 0.66
N GLU A 33 2.57 -7.18 1.78
CA GLU A 33 2.08 -5.95 2.39
C GLU A 33 3.17 -4.92 2.68
N VAL A 34 4.33 -5.38 3.17
CA VAL A 34 5.47 -4.51 3.49
C VAL A 34 6.00 -3.84 2.24
N TYR A 35 6.07 -4.56 1.12
CA TYR A 35 6.49 -4.00 -0.16
C TYR A 35 5.56 -2.89 -0.66
N LEU A 36 4.23 -3.08 -0.52
CA LEU A 36 3.26 -2.06 -0.91
C LEU A 36 3.38 -0.80 -0.06
N VAL A 37 3.57 -0.95 1.26
CA VAL A 37 3.76 0.18 2.18
C VAL A 37 5.03 0.95 1.83
N ASN A 38 6.17 0.26 1.67
CA ASN A 38 7.43 0.91 1.30
C ASN A 38 7.35 1.56 -0.09
N ARG A 39 6.64 0.96 -1.04
CA ARG A 39 6.42 1.55 -2.38
C ARG A 39 5.59 2.82 -2.34
N VAL A 40 4.52 2.86 -1.54
CA VAL A 40 3.59 4.00 -1.48
C VAL A 40 4.17 5.15 -0.64
N PHE A 41 4.91 4.83 0.41
CA PHE A 41 5.39 5.83 1.38
C PHE A 41 6.90 6.10 1.32
N GLY A 42 7.68 5.30 0.59
CA GLY A 42 9.13 5.44 0.51
C GLY A 42 9.84 5.17 1.83
N LEU A 43 9.28 4.27 2.64
CA LEU A 43 9.83 3.82 3.92
C LEU A 43 10.91 2.75 3.73
#